data_AF-A0A5C5VSE2-F1
#
_entry.id   AF-A0A5C5VSE2-F1
#
_cell.length_a   1.000
_cell.length_b   1.000
_cell.length_c   1.000
_cell.angle_alpha   90.00
_cell.angle_beta   90.00
_cell.angle_gamma   90.00
#
_symmetry.space_group_name_H-M   'P 1'
#
loop_
_entity.id
_entity.type
_entity.pdbx_description
1 polymer ?
#
loop_
_entity_poly.entity_id
_entity_poly.type
_entity_poly.pdbx_seq_one_letter_code
_entity_poly.pdbx_strand_id
1 'polypeptide(L)' 'MKKRDVTIGGIYVAKVSGNRCRVRIDRESVYGGWEATNLATARRIHIRSAQRLRCAVRPRRDATINQIVTSLHTE' A
#
# COMPACT_ATOMS: atom_id res chain seq x y z
N MET A 1 -1.21 -13.55 4.33
CA MET A 1 -1.07 -12.53 5.39
C MET A 1 -1.90 -12.94 6.61
N LYS A 2 -1.38 -12.84 7.84
CA LYS A 2 -2.18 -13.02 9.06
C LYS A 2 -2.74 -11.67 9.51
N LYS A 3 -3.80 -11.69 10.34
CA LYS A 3 -4.46 -10.46 10.86
C LYS A 3 -3.44 -9.46 11.46
N ARG A 4 -2.50 -9.99 12.24
CA ARG A 4 -1.42 -9.24 12.91
C ARG A 4 -0.39 -8.58 11.98
N ASP A 5 -0.28 -9.03 10.73
CA ASP A 5 0.68 -8.49 9.78
C ASP A 5 0.10 -7.29 8.99
N VAL A 6 -1.18 -6.98 9.21
CA VAL A 6 -1.89 -5.88 8.56
C VAL A 6 -1.87 -4.65 9.47
N THR A 7 -1.24 -3.60 8.99
CA THR A 7 -1.07 -2.32 9.69
C THR A 7 -1.99 -1.29 9.04
N ILE A 8 -2.75 -0.57 9.88
CA ILE A 8 -3.57 0.56 9.43
C ILE A 8 -2.64 1.65 8.88
N GLY A 9 -2.98 2.23 7.73
CA GLY A 9 -2.13 3.14 6.96
C GLY A 9 -1.12 2.44 6.06
N GLY A 10 -0.89 1.12 6.23
CA GLY A 10 0.00 0.34 5.38
C GLY A 10 -0.53 0.16 3.96
N ILE A 11 0.37 0.08 3.00
CA ILE A 11 0.06 -0.18 1.58
C ILE A 11 0.34 -1.65 1.26
N TYR A 12 -0.64 -2.31 0.65
CA TYR A 12 -0.60 -3.73 0.33
C TYR A 12 -0.96 -3.97 -1.14
N VAL A 13 -0.53 -5.10 -1.70
CA VAL A 13 -1.03 -5.56 -3.01
C VAL A 13 -2.22 -6.48 -2.80
N ALA A 14 -3.37 -6.08 -3.33
CA ALA A 14 -4.59 -6.88 -3.36
C ALA A 14 -4.98 -7.21 -4.80
N LYS A 15 -5.58 -8.38 -5.00
CA LYS A 15 -6.23 -8.72 -6.28
C LYS A 15 -7.67 -8.16 -6.27
N VAL A 16 -7.90 -7.09 -7.02
CA VAL A 16 -9.21 -6.44 -7.21
C VAL A 16 -9.67 -6.71 -8.64
N SER A 17 -10.82 -7.40 -8.80
CA SER A 17 -11.42 -7.72 -10.11
C SER A 17 -10.44 -8.27 -11.17
N GLY A 18 -9.58 -9.22 -10.78
CA GLY A 18 -8.59 -9.81 -11.70
C GLY A 18 -7.22 -9.13 -11.67
N ASN A 19 -7.16 -7.85 -11.32
CA ASN A 19 -5.95 -7.04 -11.39
C ASN A 19 -5.24 -6.90 -10.04
N ARG A 20 -3.91 -6.77 -10.07
CA ARG A 20 -3.09 -6.49 -8.88
C ARG A 20 -3.04 -4.98 -8.68
N CYS A 21 -3.64 -4.50 -7.58
CA CYS A 21 -3.68 -3.08 -7.25
C CYS A 21 -3.06 -2.82 -5.89
N ARG A 22 -2.50 -1.61 -5.73
CA ARG A 22 -2.03 -1.10 -4.44
C ARG A 22 -3.21 -0.55 -3.67
N VAL A 23 -3.38 -1.01 -2.45
CA VAL A 23 -4.49 -0.63 -1.58
C VAL A 23 -3.91 -0.17 -0.25
N ARG A 24 -4.41 0.96 0.27
CA ARG A 24 -4.05 1.47 1.59
C ARG A 24 -5.11 1.04 2.58
N ILE A 25 -4.72 0.40 3.68
CA ILE A 25 -5.67 0.05 4.74
C ILE A 25 -6.04 1.31 5.50
N ASP A 26 -7.33 1.65 5.52
CA ASP A 26 -7.83 2.84 6.23
C ASP A 26 -8.23 2.49 7.67
N ARG A 27 -8.87 1.33 7.86
CA ARG A 27 -9.27 0.84 9.18
C ARG A 27 -9.54 -0.65 9.17
N GLU A 28 -9.48 -1.27 10.36
CA GLU A 28 -10.06 -2.59 10.56
C GLU A 28 -11.59 -2.48 10.67
N SER A 29 -12.30 -3.43 10.07
CA SER A 29 -13.77 -3.48 10.16
C SER A 29 -14.20 -4.26 11.40
N VAL A 30 -15.19 -3.75 12.13
CA VAL A 30 -15.78 -4.39 13.32
C VAL A 30 -16.42 -5.74 13.00
N TYR A 31 -16.88 -5.95 11.76
CA TYR A 31 -17.46 -7.19 11.29
C TYR A 31 -16.43 -8.19 10.72
N GLY A 32 -15.13 -7.88 10.88
CA GLY A 32 -14.02 -8.62 10.30
C GLY A 32 -13.59 -8.09 8.94
N GLY A 33 -12.33 -8.33 8.60
CA GLY A 33 -11.70 -7.77 7.39
C GLY A 33 -11.18 -6.35 7.59
N TRP A 34 -10.87 -5.69 6.47
CA TRP A 34 -10.28 -4.34 6.46
C TRP A 34 -10.94 -3.46 5.40
N GLU A 35 -11.23 -2.22 5.78
CA GLU A 35 -11.59 -1.16 4.85
C GLU A 35 -10.30 -0.58 4.27
N ALA A 36 -10.22 -0.49 2.95
CA ALA A 36 -9.04 -0.02 2.25
C ALA A 36 -9.40 0.87 1.07
N THR A 37 -8.50 1.76 0.69
CA THR A 37 -8.65 2.61 -0.49
C THR A 37 -7.71 2.12 -1.58
N ASN A 38 -8.26 1.82 -2.76
CA ASN A 38 -7.46 1.50 -3.94
C ASN A 38 -6.79 2.77 -4.46
N LEU A 39 -5.46 2.80 -4.43
CA LEU A 39 -4.69 3.97 -4.87
C LEU A 39 -4.68 4.12 -6.40
N ALA A 40 -4.99 3.07 -7.15
CA ALA A 40 -5.06 3.13 -8.61
C ALA A 40 -6.35 3.77 -9.12
N THR A 41 -7.46 3.62 -8.39
CA THR A 41 -8.78 4.10 -8.82
C THR A 41 -9.41 5.11 -7.85
N ALA A 42 -8.75 5.40 -6.73
CA ALA A 42 -9.26 6.18 -5.60
C ALA A 42 -10.57 5.66 -4.99
N ARG A 43 -10.96 4.40 -5.28
CA ARG A 43 -12.20 3.80 -4.76
C ARG A 43 -11.96 3.12 -3.43
N ARG A 44 -12.87 3.32 -2.48
CA ARG A 44 -12.93 2.52 -1.24
C ARG A 44 -13.38 1.10 -1.57
N ILE A 45 -12.72 0.13 -0.97
CA ILE A 45 -12.94 -1.29 -1.15
C ILE A 45 -12.93 -1.98 0.22
N HIS A 46 -13.75 -3.02 0.35
CA HIS A 46 -13.79 -3.86 1.54
C HIS A 46 -13.03 -5.16 1.29
N ILE A 47 -11.98 -5.41 2.07
CA ILE A 47 -11.18 -6.63 2.04
C ILE A 47 -11.66 -7.58 3.14
N ARG A 48 -12.59 -8.47 2.80
CA ARG A 48 -13.17 -9.45 3.75
C ARG A 48 -12.18 -10.51 4.26
N SER A 49 -11.09 -10.78 3.52
CA SER A 49 -10.09 -11.78 3.93
C SER A 49 -8.67 -11.37 3.56
N ALA A 50 -7.77 -11.55 4.52
CA ALA A 50 -6.33 -11.34 4.36
C ALA A 50 -5.68 -12.32 3.35
N GLN A 51 -6.34 -13.40 2.95
CA GLN A 51 -5.87 -14.27 1.85
C GLN A 51 -5.85 -13.54 0.51
N ARG A 52 -6.66 -12.48 0.34
CA ARG A 52 -6.62 -11.65 -0.88
C ARG A 52 -5.44 -10.68 -0.90
N LEU A 53 -4.78 -10.48 0.24
CA LEU A 53 -3.55 -9.70 0.38
C LEU A 53 -2.36 -10.63 0.15
N ARG A 54 -1.64 -10.42 -0.95
CA ARG A 54 -0.52 -11.31 -1.31
C ARG A 54 0.77 -10.94 -0.61
N CYS A 55 1.15 -9.66 -0.61
CA CYS A 55 2.34 -9.16 0.07
C CYS A 55 2.10 -7.75 0.60
N ALA A 56 2.71 -7.42 1.74
CA ALA A 56 2.96 -6.04 2.12
C ALA A 56 3.83 -5.40 1.04
N VAL A 57 3.38 -4.29 0.46
CA VAL A 57 4.28 -3.47 -0.33
C VAL A 57 5.13 -2.76 0.69
N ARG A 58 6.33 -3.29 0.97
CA ARG A 58 7.36 -2.40 1.50
C ARG A 58 7.45 -1.27 0.49
N PRO A 59 7.25 0.01 0.88
CA PRO A 59 7.60 1.07 -0.03
C PRO A 59 9.02 0.73 -0.48
N ARG A 60 9.23 0.55 -1.79
CA ARG A 60 10.61 0.63 -2.27
C ARG A 60 11.07 1.94 -1.67
N ARG A 61 12.10 1.88 -0.83
CA ARG A 61 13.00 3.00 -0.67
C ARG A 61 13.57 3.20 -2.06
N ASP A 62 12.81 3.89 -2.90
CA ASP A 62 13.33 4.43 -4.13
C ASP A 62 14.25 5.54 -3.65
N ALA A 63 15.52 5.16 -3.52
CA ALA A 63 16.61 6.01 -3.11
C ALA A 63 16.92 6.99 -4.25
N THR A 64 15.97 7.86 -4.57
CA THR A 64 16.14 8.95 -5.52
C THR A 64 15.74 10.28 -4.86
N ILE A 65 16.25 10.50 -3.65
CA ILE A 65 16.48 11.85 -3.14
C ILE A 65 18.00 11.99 -3.09
N ASN A 66 18.65 12.15 -4.25
CA ASN A 66 20.04 12.62 -4.36
C ASN A 66 20.44 13.10 -5.77
N GLN A 67 19.48 13.51 -6.61
CA GLN A 67 19.79 14.00 -7.97
C GLN A 67 19.43 15.48 -8.22
N ILE A 68 19.36 16.32 -7.17
CA ILE A 68 19.19 17.79 -7.38
C ILE A 68 19.73 18.68 -6.25
N VAL A 69 20.85 18.33 -5.60
CA VAL A 69 21.62 19.34 -4.84
C VAL A 69 23.02 19.48 -5.43
N THR A 70 23.10 20.48 -6.32
CA THR A 70 24.28 21.33 -6.55
C THR A 70 25.50 20.68 -7.20
N SER A 71 25.39 20.45 -8.51
CA SER A 71 26.47 20.88 -9.41
C SER A 71 26.54 22.42 -9.37
N LEU A 72 27.74 23.00 -9.39
CA LEU A 72 28.10 24.44 -9.33
C LEU A 72 28.51 24.99 -7.94
N HIS A 73 29.66 24.54 -7.44
CA HIS A 73 30.71 25.47 -7.02
C HIS A 73 32.05 24.79 -7.28
N THR A 74 32.52 24.99 -8.51
CA THR A 74 33.93 24.93 -8.89
C THR A 74 34.51 26.32 -8.60
N GLU A 75 35.79 26.32 -8.20
CA GLU A 75 36.72 27.44 -7.95
C GLU A 75 36.74 28.01 -6.52
#